data_AF-M6Y3L0-F1
#
_entry.id   AF-M6Y3L0-F1
#
_cell.length_a   1.000
_cell.length_b   1.000
_cell.length_c   1.000
_cell.angle_alpha   90.00
_cell.angle_beta   90.00
_cell.angle_gamma   90.00
#
_symmetry.space_group_name_H-M   'P 1'
#
loop_
_entity.id
_entity.type
_entity.pdbx_description
1 polymer ?
#
loop_
_entity_poly.entity_id
_entity_poly.type
_entity_poly.pdbx_seq_one_letter_code
_entity_poly.pdbx_strand_id
1 'polypeptide(L)'
;MNKDKIRIIGIEKESMRSTTVKIEISEKEFGRIFSGSMEYRLVERSSGPGLYCQSYVKTYRIPKRYKRCVRTIEIPDPQLE
;
A
#
# COMPACT_ATOMS: atom_id res chain seq x y z
N MET A 1 14.77 11.80 -16.84
CA MET A 1 14.74 10.49 -16.16
C MET A 1 13.70 10.54 -15.04
N ASN A 2 12.50 9.98 -15.23
CA ASN A 2 11.47 9.96 -14.16
C ASN A 2 10.38 8.92 -14.49
N LYS A 3 10.77 7.68 -14.79
CA LYS A 3 9.86 6.70 -15.39
C LYS A 3 9.21 5.70 -14.42
N ASP A 4 9.51 5.74 -13.12
CA ASP A 4 9.07 4.67 -12.20
C ASP A 4 8.62 5.20 -10.84
N LYS A 5 7.53 5.98 -10.83
CA LYS A 5 6.90 6.46 -9.59
C LYS A 5 5.76 5.58 -9.12
N ILE A 6 5.10 4.94 -10.08
CA ILE A 6 4.03 3.96 -9.91
C ILE A 6 4.33 2.84 -10.90
N ARG A 7 4.41 1.61 -10.42
CA ARG A 7 4.65 0.41 -11.23
C ARG A 7 3.48 -0.54 -11.07
N ILE A 8 3.05 -1.16 -12.15
CA ILE A 8 2.07 -2.25 -12.07
C ILE A 8 2.84 -3.52 -11.78
N ILE A 9 2.53 -4.17 -10.65
CA ILE A 9 3.19 -5.39 -10.20
C ILE A 9 2.34 -6.63 -10.45
N GLY A 10 1.05 -6.46 -10.72
CA GLY A 10 0.16 -7.58 -11.01
C GLY A 10 -1.20 -7.13 -11.54
N ILE A 11 -1.82 -8.02 -12.29
CA ILE A 11 -3.18 -7.86 -12.80
C ILE A 11 -3.92 -9.16 -12.54
N GLU A 12 -4.93 -9.11 -11.69
CA GLU A 12 -5.78 -10.24 -11.34
C GLU A 12 -7.17 -10.02 -11.93
N LYS A 13 -7.64 -10.98 -12.73
CA LYS A 13 -9.02 -10.96 -13.26
C LYS A 13 -9.91 -11.74 -12.30
N GLU A 14 -10.74 -11.03 -11.54
CA GLU A 14 -11.72 -11.65 -10.63
C GLU A 14 -12.96 -12.14 -11.38
N SER A 15 -13.34 -11.51 -12.49
CA SER A 15 -14.53 -11.86 -13.30
C SER A 15 -14.49 -11.22 -14.69
N MET A 16 -15.44 -11.57 -15.58
CA MET A 16 -15.61 -10.90 -16.89
C MET A 16 -15.78 -9.37 -16.80
N ARG A 17 -16.16 -8.83 -15.63
CA ARG A 17 -16.44 -7.41 -15.41
C ARG A 17 -15.51 -6.71 -14.39
N SER A 18 -14.60 -7.42 -13.73
CA SER A 18 -13.70 -6.83 -12.73
C SER A 18 -12.27 -7.33 -12.88
N THR A 19 -11.37 -6.35 -12.94
CA THR A 19 -9.92 -6.55 -12.98
C THR A 19 -9.32 -5.76 -11.84
N THR A 20 -8.61 -6.44 -10.96
CA THR A 20 -7.84 -5.84 -9.86
C THR A 20 -6.42 -5.63 -10.34
N VAL A 21 -5.93 -4.38 -10.28
CA VAL A 21 -4.56 -4.02 -10.66
C VAL A 21 -3.78 -3.73 -9.40
N LYS A 22 -2.74 -4.51 -9.14
CA LYS A 22 -1.80 -4.29 -8.05
C LYS A 22 -0.72 -3.35 -8.52
N ILE A 23 -0.51 -2.28 -7.76
CA ILE A 23 0.49 -1.26 -8.06
C ILE A 23 1.47 -1.12 -6.90
N GLU A 24 2.74 -0.90 -7.23
CA GLU A 24 3.75 -0.40 -6.33
C GLU A 24 3.88 1.11 -6.53
N ILE A 25 3.97 1.87 -5.44
CA ILE A 25 4.11 3.32 -5.46
C ILE A 25 5.10 3.74 -4.38
N SER A 26 5.98 4.68 -4.70
CA SER A 26 6.89 5.25 -3.69
C SER A 26 6.11 6.02 -2.62
N GLU A 27 6.57 5.97 -1.37
CA GLU A 27 5.95 6.69 -0.24
C GLU A 27 5.74 8.19 -0.53
N LYS A 28 6.75 8.84 -1.14
CA LYS A 28 6.68 10.26 -1.52
C LYS A 28 5.51 10.57 -2.45
N GLU A 29 5.25 9.69 -3.42
CA GLU A 29 4.16 9.87 -4.38
C GLU A 29 2.82 9.45 -3.75
N PHE A 30 2.82 8.43 -2.89
CA PHE A 30 1.65 8.10 -2.07
C PHE A 30 1.19 9.31 -1.25
N GLY A 31 2.10 9.97 -0.54
CA GLY A 31 1.77 11.16 0.26
C GLY A 31 1.28 12.33 -0.59
N ARG A 32 1.80 12.49 -1.81
CA ARG A 32 1.29 13.50 -2.77
C ARG A 32 -0.12 13.19 -3.26
N ILE A 33 -0.42 11.93 -3.56
CA ILE A 33 -1.69 11.53 -4.17
C ILE A 33 -2.80 11.38 -3.13
N PHE A 34 -2.52 10.70 -2.03
CA PHE A 34 -3.51 10.33 -1.01
C PHE A 34 -3.43 11.21 0.23
N SER A 35 -2.56 12.23 0.25
CA SER A 35 -2.35 13.11 1.42
C SER A 35 -2.07 12.34 2.71
N GLY A 36 -1.55 11.11 2.60
CA GLY A 36 -1.24 10.22 3.71
C GLY A 36 0.24 10.19 4.04
N SER A 37 0.59 9.46 5.08
CA SER A 37 1.97 9.18 5.49
C SER A 37 2.13 7.71 5.83
N MET A 38 3.34 7.17 5.69
CA MET A 38 3.67 5.87 6.26
C MET A 38 4.20 6.06 7.69
N GLU A 39 3.81 5.16 8.58
CA GLU A 39 4.32 5.06 9.93
C GLU A 39 4.82 3.64 10.16
N TYR A 40 5.95 3.51 10.85
CA TYR A 40 6.56 2.22 11.20
C TYR A 40 6.59 2.08 12.72
N ARG A 41 6.14 0.94 13.24
CA ARG A 41 6.21 0.66 14.69
C ARG A 41 6.72 -0.74 14.95
N LEU A 42 7.51 -0.89 16.02
CA LEU A 42 7.83 -2.19 16.57
C LEU A 42 6.65 -2.67 17.42
N VAL A 43 6.16 -3.86 17.12
CA VAL A 43 5.02 -4.51 17.78
C VAL A 43 5.40 -5.93 18.20
N GLU A 44 4.80 -6.42 19.28
CA GLU A 44 5.01 -7.78 19.76
C GLU A 44 4.36 -8.81 18.85
N ARG A 45 5.03 -9.95 18.66
CA ARG A 45 4.47 -11.09 17.93
C ARG A 45 3.34 -11.71 18.76
N SER A 46 2.20 -11.95 18.12
CA SER A 46 1.06 -12.60 18.76
C SER A 46 1.28 -14.09 19.03
N SER A 47 2.19 -14.75 18.30
CA SER A 47 2.41 -16.19 18.33
C SER A 47 3.71 -16.64 19.00
N GLY A 48 4.48 -15.75 19.63
CA GLY A 48 5.71 -16.12 20.32
C GLY A 48 6.52 -14.93 20.83
N PRO A 49 7.67 -15.18 21.49
CA PRO A 49 8.56 -14.13 21.92
C PRO A 49 9.20 -13.42 20.72
N GLY A 50 9.18 -12.09 20.73
CA GLY A 50 9.88 -11.28 19.72
C GLY A 50 9.08 -10.05 19.30
N LEU A 51 9.80 -9.06 18.75
CA LEU A 51 9.23 -7.88 18.12
C LEU A 51 9.29 -8.03 16.59
N TYR A 52 8.37 -7.39 15.89
CA TYR A 52 8.48 -7.19 14.44
C TYR A 52 8.11 -5.75 14.08
N CYS A 53 8.65 -5.27 12.96
CA CYS A 53 8.32 -3.95 12.44
C CYS A 53 7.05 -4.07 11.61
N GLN A 54 6.00 -3.33 11.98
CA GLN A 54 4.75 -3.25 11.25
C GLN A 54 4.63 -1.88 10.56
N SER A 55 4.16 -1.90 9.31
CA SER A 55 3.93 -0.69 8.52
C SER A 55 2.46 -0.28 8.53
N TYR A 56 2.19 1.01 8.67
CA TYR A 56 0.83 1.54 8.69
C TYR A 56 0.66 2.74 7.75
N VAL A 57 -0.53 2.88 7.18
CA VAL A 57 -0.95 4.14 6.55
C VAL A 57 -1.60 5.02 7.62
N LYS A 58 -1.10 6.24 7.78
CA LYS A 58 -1.75 7.27 8.61
C LYS A 58 -2.27 8.42 7.76
N THR A 59 -3.32 9.03 8.29
CA THR A 59 -3.88 10.32 7.82
C THR A 59 -4.16 10.38 6.31
N TYR A 60 -4.47 9.25 5.67
CA TYR A 60 -4.69 9.23 4.23
C TYR A 60 -6.15 9.57 3.87
N ARG A 61 -6.30 10.16 2.69
CA ARG A 61 -7.59 10.48 2.07
C ARG A 61 -7.54 10.04 0.62
N ILE A 62 -8.48 9.19 0.21
CA ILE A 62 -8.65 8.84 -1.21
C ILE A 62 -9.30 10.02 -1.94
N PRO A 63 -8.63 10.65 -2.92
CA PRO A 63 -9.21 11.71 -3.73
C PRO A 63 -10.47 11.24 -4.45
N LYS A 64 -11.45 12.13 -4.64
CA LYS A 64 -12.74 11.81 -5.30
C LYS A 64 -12.55 11.10 -6.66
N ARG A 65 -11.54 11.51 -7.44
CA ARG A 65 -11.21 10.91 -8.74
C ARG A 65 -10.80 9.43 -8.66
N TYR A 66 -10.28 8.97 -7.53
CA TYR A 66 -9.83 7.59 -7.33
C TYR A 66 -10.78 6.75 -6.47
N LYS A 67 -11.79 7.36 -5.83
CA LYS A 67 -12.75 6.65 -4.96
C LYS A 67 -13.47 5.47 -5.63
N ARG A 68 -13.66 5.52 -6.95
CA ARG A 68 -14.32 4.44 -7.72
C ARG A 68 -13.36 3.31 -8.11
N CYS A 69 -12.05 3.56 -8.05
CA CYS A 69 -11.02 2.66 -8.56
C CYS A 69 -10.21 2.00 -7.44
N VAL A 70 -9.96 2.73 -6.35
CA VAL A 70 -9.21 2.23 -5.19
C VAL A 70 -10.21 1.58 -4.24
N ARG A 71 -10.19 0.25 -4.18
CA ARG A 71 -10.99 -0.54 -3.24
C ARG A 71 -10.29 -0.72 -1.90
N THR A 72 -9.03 -1.14 -1.95
CA THR A 72 -8.22 -1.45 -0.76
C THR A 72 -6.82 -0.86 -0.94
N ILE A 73 -6.22 -0.43 0.16
CA ILE A 73 -4.80 -0.06 0.24
C ILE A 73 -4.19 -1.00 1.27
N GLU A 74 -3.26 -1.84 0.82
CA GLU A 74 -2.55 -2.78 1.67
C GLU A 74 -1.08 -2.39 1.68
N ILE A 75 -0.46 -2.36 2.86
CA ILE A 75 0.98 -2.22 3.00
C ILE A 75 1.51 -3.56 3.50
N PRO A 76 2.43 -4.22 2.77
CA PRO A 76 3.10 -5.40 3.29
C PRO A 76 4.04 -5.00 4.44
N ASP A 77 4.06 -5.80 5.49
CA ASP A 77 5.08 -5.66 6.52
C ASP A 77 6.46 -5.99 5.95
N PRO A 78 7.52 -5.28 6.39
CA PRO A 78 8.87 -5.57 5.96
C PRO A 78 9.18 -7.04 6.27
N GLN A 79 9.44 -7.82 5.22
CA GLN A 79 9.90 -9.20 5.39
C GLN A 79 11.32 -9.14 5.93
N LEU A 80 11.51 -9.61 7.16
CA LEU A 80 12.83 -9.87 7.72
C LEU A 80 13.42 -11.05 6.92
N GLU A 81 14.57 -10.83 6.26
CA GLU A 81 15.39 -11.90 5.66
C GLU A 81 15.97 -12.82 6.74
#